data_AF-A0A924UDG0-F1
#
_entry.id   AF-A0A924UDG0-F1
#
_cell.length_a   1.000
_cell.length_b   1.000
_cell.length_c   1.000
_cell.angle_alpha   90.00
_cell.angle_beta   90.00
_cell.angle_gamma   90.00
#
_symmetry.space_group_name_H-M   'P 1'
#
loop_
_entity.id
_entity.type
_entity.pdbx_description
1 polymer ?
#
loop_
_entity_poly.entity_id
_entity_poly.type
_entity_poly.pdbx_seq_one_letter_code
_entity_poly.pdbx_strand_id
1 'polypeptide(L)'
;EAGIPMISVAQGVPGTDALLGLEERKYGLSIGRIAGQYIADKMGGQDEVAILTYPAFAPIIAPIIDRAHGFRDGILEKTPPPRSWPSNPPPRPKTALR
;
A
#
# COMPACT_ATOMS: atom_id res chain seq x y z
N GLU A 1 19.57 7.22 26.72
CA GLU A 1 18.94 8.36 26.03
C GLU A 1 19.93 9.52 26.00
N ALA A 2 20.36 9.95 24.81
CA ALA A 2 21.30 11.07 24.65
C ALA A 2 20.60 12.45 24.64
N GLY A 3 19.26 12.48 24.73
CA GLY A 3 18.46 13.71 24.73
C GLY A 3 18.37 14.41 23.38
N ILE A 4 18.73 13.72 22.29
CA ILE A 4 18.69 14.26 20.93
C ILE A 4 17.31 13.97 20.35
N PRO A 5 16.51 14.99 19.96
CA PRO A 5 15.22 14.77 19.34
C PRO A 5 15.39 14.07 17.99
N MET A 6 14.61 13.02 17.76
CA MET A 6 14.65 12.20 16.55
C MET A 6 13.30 12.22 15.83
N ILE A 7 13.32 12.70 14.58
CA ILE A 7 12.19 12.61 13.67
C ILE A 7 12.45 11.46 12.71
N SER A 8 11.52 10.50 12.67
CA SER A 8 11.53 9.49 11.62
C SER A 8 10.79 9.98 10.39
N VAL A 9 11.28 9.59 9.21
CA VAL A 9 10.68 9.96 7.93
C VAL A 9 10.22 8.71 7.20
N ALA A 10 9.02 8.75 6.63
CA ALA A 10 8.37 7.71 5.82
C ALA A 10 8.06 6.38 6.52
N GLN A 11 8.72 6.04 7.62
CA GLN A 11 8.51 4.82 8.38
C GLN A 11 8.53 5.10 9.88
N GLY A 12 7.61 4.52 10.63
CA GLY A 12 7.65 4.59 12.09
C GLY A 12 8.82 3.77 12.63
N VAL A 13 9.69 4.39 13.42
CA VAL A 13 10.75 3.70 14.16
C VAL A 13 10.47 3.85 15.66
N PRO A 14 10.36 2.74 16.42
CA PRO A 14 10.13 2.85 17.87
C PRO A 14 11.21 3.70 18.55
N GLY A 15 10.79 4.59 19.45
CA GLY A 15 11.69 5.49 20.17
C GLY A 15 11.95 6.84 19.49
N THR A 16 11.31 7.13 18.35
CA THR A 16 11.35 8.47 17.75
C THR A 16 10.34 9.40 18.41
N ASP A 17 10.65 10.69 18.49
CA ASP A 17 9.76 11.71 19.03
C ASP A 17 8.63 12.09 18.07
N ALA A 18 8.88 11.96 16.77
CA ALA A 18 7.89 12.27 15.74
C ALA A 18 8.07 11.42 14.49
N LEU A 19 6.98 11.28 13.72
CA LEU A 19 6.95 10.69 12.39
C LEU A 19 6.47 11.71 11.38
N LEU A 20 7.31 12.00 10.38
CA LEU A 20 6.92 12.72 9.16
C LEU A 20 6.68 11.71 8.05
N GLY A 21 5.43 11.56 7.63
CA GLY A 21 5.07 10.59 6.59
C GLY A 21 3.81 10.98 5.84
N LEU A 22 3.50 10.18 4.82
CA LEU A 22 2.25 10.28 4.09
C LEU A 22 1.24 9.30 4.67
N GLU A 23 -0.04 9.55 4.43
CA GLU A 23 -1.06 8.52 4.57
C GLU A 23 -0.95 7.56 3.37
N GLU A 24 -0.10 6.56 3.52
CA GLU A 24 0.40 5.74 2.41
C GLU A 24 -0.69 5.05 1.60
N ARG A 25 -1.78 4.60 2.25
CA ARG A 25 -2.92 4.03 1.54
C ARG A 25 -3.62 5.05 0.66
N LYS A 26 -3.81 6.29 1.12
CA LYS A 26 -4.41 7.37 0.30
C LYS A 26 -3.48 7.83 -0.82
N TYR A 27 -2.18 7.86 -0.54
CA TYR A 27 -1.18 8.12 -1.56
C TYR A 27 -1.22 7.05 -2.65
N GLY A 28 -1.23 5.78 -2.26
CA GLY A 28 -1.43 4.64 -3.16
C GLY A 28 -2.74 4.71 -3.93
N LEU A 29 -3.86 5.03 -3.28
CA LEU A 29 -5.17 5.17 -3.92
C LEU A 29 -5.16 6.15 -5.08
N SER A 30 -4.49 7.29 -4.90
CA SER A 30 -4.39 8.33 -5.93
C SER A 30 -3.63 7.84 -7.17
N ILE A 31 -2.52 7.12 -6.95
CA ILE A 31 -1.74 6.50 -8.03
C ILE A 31 -2.54 5.37 -8.70
N GLY A 32 -3.21 4.53 -7.91
CA GLY A 32 -4.05 3.44 -8.41
C GLY A 32 -5.16 3.94 -9.33
N ARG A 33 -5.80 5.06 -9.01
CA ARG A 33 -6.82 5.70 -9.87
C ARG A 33 -6.27 6.12 -11.22
N ILE A 34 -5.06 6.67 -11.25
CA ILE A 34 -4.39 7.08 -12.50
C ILE A 34 -4.09 5.83 -13.35
N ALA A 35 -3.54 4.78 -12.73
CA ALA A 35 -3.27 3.52 -13.41
C ALA A 35 -4.55 2.84 -13.92
N GLY A 36 -5.60 2.77 -13.10
CA GLY A 36 -6.90 2.22 -13.47
C GLY A 36 -7.54 2.97 -14.63
N GLN A 37 -7.44 4.30 -14.64
CA GLN A 37 -7.92 5.11 -15.76
C GLN A 37 -7.12 4.82 -17.04
N TYR A 38 -5.81 4.69 -16.94
CA TYR A 38 -4.96 4.31 -18.09
C TYR A 38 -5.36 2.94 -18.67
N ILE A 39 -5.59 1.93 -17.81
CA ILE A 39 -6.02 0.60 -18.24
C ILE A 39 -7.38 0.66 -18.95
N ALA A 40 -8.33 1.42 -18.40
CA ALA A 40 -9.63 1.62 -19.03
C ALA A 40 -9.50 2.27 -20.41
N ASP A 41 -8.68 3.32 -20.53
CA ASP A 41 -8.59 4.14 -21.74
C ASP A 41 -7.71 3.51 -22.84
N LYS A 42 -6.68 2.74 -22.46
CA LYS A 42 -5.61 2.30 -23.38
C LYS A 42 -5.50 0.78 -23.52
N MET A 43 -6.08 0.02 -22.60
CA MET A 43 -5.92 -1.44 -22.52
C MET A 43 -7.27 -2.16 -22.56
N GLY A 44 -8.33 -1.46 -22.95
CA GLY A 44 -9.68 -2.06 -23.11
C GLY A 44 -10.34 -2.46 -21.80
N GLY A 45 -9.85 -1.97 -20.65
CA GLY A 45 -10.46 -2.19 -19.34
C GLY A 45 -10.36 -3.62 -18.79
N GLN A 46 -9.65 -4.53 -19.45
CA GLN A 46 -9.40 -5.89 -18.97
C GLN A 46 -7.92 -6.22 -19.14
N ASP A 47 -7.16 -6.14 -18.05
CA ASP A 47 -5.77 -6.57 -18.06
C ASP A 47 -5.38 -7.28 -16.77
N GLU A 48 -4.38 -8.16 -16.88
CA GLU A 48 -3.72 -8.79 -15.75
C GLU A 48 -2.69 -7.83 -15.17
N VAL A 49 -3.05 -7.17 -14.06
CA VAL A 49 -2.18 -6.20 -13.40
C VAL A 49 -1.39 -6.85 -12.27
N ALA A 50 -0.06 -6.73 -12.33
CA ALA A 50 0.83 -7.09 -11.24
C ALA A 50 1.24 -5.86 -10.44
N ILE A 51 1.03 -5.91 -9.11
CA ILE A 51 1.57 -4.90 -8.18
C ILE A 51 2.86 -5.46 -7.58
N LEU A 52 4.00 -4.99 -8.08
CA LEU A 52 5.31 -5.38 -7.56
C LEU A 52 5.59 -4.61 -6.27
N THR A 53 5.79 -5.35 -5.18
CA THR A 53 6.06 -4.80 -3.86
C THR A 53 7.00 -5.72 -3.09
N TYR A 54 7.25 -5.42 -1.82
CA TYR A 54 8.19 -6.10 -0.94
C TYR A 54 7.45 -6.86 0.18
N PRO A 55 6.64 -7.89 -0.14
CA PRO A 55 5.77 -8.54 0.85
C PRO A 55 6.55 -9.24 1.97
N ALA A 56 7.76 -9.75 1.68
CA ALA A 56 8.64 -10.34 2.67
C ALA A 56 9.04 -9.34 3.79
N PHE A 57 8.97 -8.04 3.50
CA PHE A 57 9.27 -6.98 4.45
C PHE A 57 8.03 -6.37 5.08
N ALA A 58 6.83 -6.92 4.84
CA ALA A 58 5.58 -6.46 5.46
C ALA A 58 5.65 -6.29 7.00
N PRO A 59 6.28 -7.18 7.78
CA PRO A 59 6.37 -7.00 9.23
C PRO A 59 7.30 -5.86 9.66
N ILE A 60 8.14 -5.34 8.75
CA ILE A 60 9.16 -4.33 9.04
C ILE A 60 8.79 -3.00 8.36
N ILE A 61 8.18 -3.02 7.19
CA ILE A 61 7.90 -1.86 6.33
C ILE A 61 6.42 -1.79 5.96
N ALA A 62 5.56 -1.66 6.98
CA ALA A 62 4.12 -1.49 6.80
C ALA A 62 3.70 -0.37 5.81
N PRO A 63 4.36 0.81 5.78
CA PRO A 63 4.04 1.90 4.84
C PRO A 63 3.97 1.46 3.36
N ILE A 64 4.89 0.60 2.91
CA ILE A 64 4.96 0.17 1.52
C ILE A 64 3.80 -0.76 1.16
N ILE A 65 3.39 -1.61 2.10
CA ILE A 65 2.28 -2.56 1.91
C ILE A 65 0.96 -1.80 1.86
N ASP A 66 0.76 -0.82 2.75
CA ASP A 66 -0.43 0.03 2.73
C ASP A 66 -0.55 0.82 1.41
N ARG A 67 0.57 1.32 0.90
CA ARG A 67 0.61 1.95 -0.43
C ARG A 67 0.21 0.99 -1.54
N ALA A 68 0.73 -0.24 -1.52
CA ALA A 68 0.38 -1.27 -2.50
C ALA A 68 -1.11 -1.64 -2.45
N HIS A 69 -1.72 -1.68 -1.25
CA HIS A 69 -3.17 -1.83 -1.11
C HIS A 69 -3.93 -0.65 -1.70
N GLY A 70 -3.45 0.58 -1.49
CA GLY A 70 -3.99 1.77 -2.16
C GLY A 70 -3.97 1.65 -3.69
N PHE A 71 -2.85 1.18 -4.27
CA PHE A 71 -2.77 0.96 -5.72
C PHE A 71 -3.87 0.02 -6.20
N ARG A 72 -4.01 -1.15 -5.54
CA ARG A 72 -5.05 -2.13 -5.86
C ARG A 72 -6.43 -1.48 -5.83
N ASP A 73 -6.78 -0.84 -4.72
CA ASP A 73 -8.12 -0.28 -4.52
C ASP A 73 -8.44 0.77 -5.59
N GLY A 74 -7.47 1.65 -5.91
CA GLY A 74 -7.65 2.69 -6.92
C GLY A 74 -7.77 2.14 -8.35
N ILE A 75 -7.06 1.07 -8.68
CA ILE A 75 -7.21 0.39 -9.98
C ILE A 75 -8.63 -0.19 -10.10
N LEU A 76 -9.10 -0.88 -9.05
CA LEU A 76 -10.41 -1.55 -9.01
C LEU A 76 -11.60 -0.59 -9.04
N GLU A 77 -11.42 0.71 -8.74
CA GLU A 77 -12.47 1.72 -8.93
C GLU A 77 -12.77 2.01 -10.42
N LYS A 78 -11.83 1.72 -11.31
CA LYS A 78 -11.91 2.05 -12.75
C LYS A 78 -11.98 0.83 -13.65
N THR A 79 -11.52 -0.32 -13.16
CA THR A 79 -11.49 -1.57 -13.93
C THR A 79 -12.21 -2.67 -13.16
N PRO A 80 -12.96 -3.57 -13.83
CA PRO A 80 -13.46 -4.77 -13.20
C PRO A 80 -12.31 -5.57 -12.57
N PRO A 81 -12.55 -6.28 -11.45
CA PRO A 81 -11.50 -7.07 -10.81
C PRO A 81 -10.95 -8.13 -11.79
N PRO A 82 -9.62 -8.29 -11.88
CA PRO A 82 -9.01 -9.33 -12.68
C PRO A 82 -9.53 -10.71 -12.27
N ARG A 83 -9.76 -11.61 -13.24
CA ARG A 83 -10.27 -12.97 -13.00
C ARG A 83 -9.41 -13.78 -12.04
N SER A 84 -8.12 -13.46 -11.96
CA SER A 84 -7.11 -14.13 -11.13
C SER A 84 -6.95 -13.54 -9.73
N TRP A 85 -7.66 -12.46 -9.39
CA TRP A 85 -7.54 -11.83 -8.07
C TRP A 85 -8.33 -12.63 -7.02
N PRO A 86 -7.72 -13.14 -5.93
CA PRO A 86 -8.45 -13.84 -4.89
C PRO A 86 -9.47 -12.89 -4.23
N SER A 87 -10.74 -13.29 -4.23
CA SER A 87 -11.89 -12.49 -3.75
C SER A 87 -11.80 -12.09 -2.27
N ASN A 88 -10.85 -12.65 -1.51
CA ASN A 88 -10.54 -12.23 -0.14
C ASN A 88 -9.06 -11.82 -0.02
N PRO A 89 -8.75 -10.62 0.52
CA PRO A 89 -7.39 -10.34 0.99
C PRO A 89 -7.01 -11.37 2.06
N PRO A 90 -5.73 -11.80 2.14
CA PRO A 90 -5.29 -12.67 3.21
C PRO A 90 -5.64 -12.03 4.57
N PRO A 91 -6.14 -12.80 5.55
CA PRO A 91 -6.52 -12.27 6.84
C PRO A 91 -5.33 -11.54 7.46
N ARG A 92 -5.56 -10.33 7.97
CA ARG A 92 -4.53 -9.57 8.70
C ARG A 92 -3.96 -10.46 9.80
N PRO A 93 -2.63 -10.62 9.91
CA PRO A 93 -2.06 -11.36 11.03
C PRO A 93 -2.54 -10.71 12.32
N LYS A 94 -3.21 -11.50 13.17
CA LYS A 94 -3.61 -11.05 14.50
C LYS A 94 -2.32 -10.73 15.24
N THR A 95 -2.06 -9.47 15.51
CA THR A 95 -0.96 -9.04 16.38
C THR A 95 -1.14 -9.77 17.71
N ALA A 96 -0.27 -10.72 18.00
CA ALA A 96 -0.14 -11.27 19.34
C ALA A 96 0.50 -10.17 20.19
N LEU A 97 -0.35 -9.32 20.77
CA LEU A 97 0.01 -8.50 21.92
C LEU A 97 0.36 -9.49 23.05
N ARG A 98 1.65 -9.55 23.40
CA ARG A 98 2.13 -10.04 24.70
C ARG A 98 2.26 -8.86 25.63
#